data_AF-A0A177CV58-F1
#
_entry.id   AF-A0A177CV58-F1
#
_cell.length_a   1.000
_cell.length_b   1.000
_cell.length_c   1.000
_cell.angle_alpha   90.00
_cell.angle_beta   90.00
_cell.angle_gamma   90.00
#
_symmetry.space_group_name_H-M   'P 1'
#
loop_
_entity.id
_entity.type
_entity.pdbx_description
1 polymer ?
#
loop_
_entity_poly.entity_id
_entity_poly.type
_entity_poly.pdbx_seq_one_letter_code
_entity_poly.pdbx_strand_id
1 'polypeptide(L)'
;MSDLLSFLAFSKHIAALWSQDKRILYYRGKPIRIERFQQMARDLMAELEDGMWQKLLWVPDREGRFAIRLDLIQDDITLSRRGSYFVNEENGVMHGLHYKLERVMQRSEGRKLRAPEGQWNVWYVNRYLSVVTYFLEKKPVAYHVFNGQRARGSELATMRFRNGVLQDRNQPFAEYLQVKVLGGSFSDYIWADSHGPWGTDRLTPALKQETVKHLDVALNTREYLHVAVGIGRVAIGESFSRGY
;
A
#
# COMPACT_ATOMS: atom_id res chain seq x y z
N MET A 1 -20.51 -15.40 39.42
CA MET A 1 -20.60 -15.96 38.06
C MET A 1 -21.71 -15.31 37.20
N SER A 2 -22.56 -14.44 37.76
CA SER A 2 -23.68 -13.77 37.08
C SER A 2 -23.29 -12.51 36.28
N ASP A 3 -22.34 -11.72 36.80
CA ASP A 3 -22.05 -10.38 36.23
C ASP A 3 -21.30 -10.42 34.88
N LEU A 4 -20.52 -11.48 34.63
CA LEU A 4 -19.81 -11.70 33.37
C LEU A 4 -20.74 -12.00 32.19
N LEU A 5 -21.88 -12.67 32.44
CA LEU A 5 -22.89 -12.97 31.42
C LEU A 5 -23.71 -11.72 31.06
N SER A 6 -23.95 -10.82 32.03
CA SER A 6 -24.67 -9.57 31.82
C SER A 6 -23.89 -8.59 30.92
N PHE A 7 -22.57 -8.50 31.08
CA PHE A 7 -21.72 -7.67 30.20
C PHE A 7 -21.65 -8.18 28.75
N LEU A 8 -21.69 -9.50 28.54
CA LEU A 8 -21.75 -10.10 27.20
C LEU A 8 -23.08 -9.81 26.51
N ALA A 9 -24.19 -9.75 27.24
CA ALA A 9 -25.50 -9.38 26.69
C ALA A 9 -25.57 -7.89 26.29
N PHE A 10 -24.91 -6.99 27.03
CA PHE A 10 -24.79 -5.57 26.70
C PHE A 10 -23.77 -5.27 25.56
N SER A 11 -22.88 -6.21 25.25
CA SER A 11 -21.85 -6.05 24.20
C SER A 11 -22.39 -5.90 22.78
N LYS A 12 -23.68 -6.23 22.54
CA LYS A 12 -24.34 -5.96 21.25
C LYS A 12 -24.47 -4.45 20.95
N HIS A 13 -24.36 -3.58 21.96
CA HIS A 13 -24.54 -2.13 21.81
C HIS A 13 -23.29 -1.29 22.15
N ILE A 14 -22.27 -1.88 22.78
CA ILE A 14 -20.98 -1.22 23.02
C ILE A 14 -20.00 -1.64 21.93
N ALA A 15 -19.60 -0.70 21.08
CA ALA A 15 -18.77 -0.99 19.90
C ALA A 15 -17.40 -1.60 20.25
N ALA A 16 -16.84 -1.30 21.43
CA ALA A 16 -15.49 -1.66 21.83
C ALA A 16 -15.39 -1.81 23.37
N LEU A 17 -14.99 -2.97 23.86
CA LEU A 17 -14.73 -3.25 25.28
C LEU A 17 -13.29 -3.69 25.48
N TRP A 18 -12.62 -3.24 26.54
CA TRP A 18 -11.24 -3.63 26.85
C TRP A 18 -11.17 -4.70 27.94
N SER A 19 -10.21 -5.62 27.84
CA SER A 19 -9.75 -6.40 28.99
C SER A 19 -9.20 -5.48 30.09
N GLN A 20 -9.18 -5.96 31.33
CA GLN A 20 -8.69 -5.19 32.48
C GLN A 20 -7.22 -4.75 32.29
N ASP A 21 -6.40 -5.64 31.74
CA ASP A 21 -4.98 -5.40 31.45
C ASP A 21 -4.71 -4.60 30.17
N LYS A 22 -5.77 -4.19 29.45
CA LYS A 22 -5.70 -3.48 28.16
C LYS A 22 -4.91 -4.21 27.07
N ARG A 23 -4.72 -5.52 27.17
CA ARG A 23 -4.04 -6.34 26.15
C ARG A 23 -4.98 -6.85 25.06
N ILE A 24 -6.29 -6.85 25.31
CA ILE A 24 -7.31 -7.34 24.38
C ILE A 24 -8.41 -6.28 24.24
N LEU A 25 -8.70 -5.92 23.00
CA LEU A 25 -9.89 -5.15 22.63
C LEU A 25 -10.94 -6.10 22.05
N TYR A 26 -12.12 -6.16 22.65
CA TYR A 26 -13.28 -6.86 22.13
C TYR A 26 -14.09 -5.91 21.25
N TYR A 27 -14.05 -6.12 19.94
CA TYR A 27 -14.86 -5.37 18.98
C TYR A 27 -16.01 -6.24 18.50
N ARG A 28 -17.26 -5.84 18.82
CA ARG A 28 -18.47 -6.63 18.52
C ARG A 28 -18.37 -8.10 19.01
N GLY A 29 -17.82 -8.27 20.22
CA GLY A 29 -17.60 -9.58 20.84
C GLY A 29 -16.38 -10.37 20.32
N LYS A 30 -15.71 -9.93 19.26
CA LYS A 30 -14.51 -10.59 18.73
C LYS A 30 -13.23 -10.04 19.39
N PRO A 31 -12.35 -10.90 19.92
CA PRO A 31 -11.14 -10.47 20.59
C PRO A 31 -10.06 -10.05 19.58
N ILE A 32 -9.49 -8.86 19.78
CA ILE A 32 -8.35 -8.34 19.03
C ILE A 32 -7.21 -8.13 20.03
N ARG A 33 -6.18 -8.97 19.94
CA ARG A 33 -4.97 -8.86 20.77
C ARG A 33 -4.10 -7.71 20.26
N ILE A 34 -3.68 -6.81 21.15
CA ILE A 34 -2.88 -5.64 20.76
C ILE A 34 -1.54 -6.03 20.17
N GLU A 35 -0.90 -7.08 20.72
CA GLU A 35 0.33 -7.63 20.17
C GLU A 35 0.17 -8.08 18.72
N ARG A 36 -0.93 -8.77 18.38
CA ARG A 36 -1.23 -9.20 17.00
C ARG A 36 -1.54 -8.02 16.09
N PHE A 37 -2.20 -6.99 16.60
CA PHE A 37 -2.44 -5.75 15.86
C PHE A 37 -1.12 -5.04 15.50
N GLN A 38 -0.20 -4.94 16.45
CA GLN A 38 1.14 -4.39 16.20
C GLN A 38 1.96 -5.28 15.25
N GLN A 39 1.85 -6.60 15.40
CA GLN A 39 2.53 -7.54 14.51
C GLN A 39 2.02 -7.44 13.07
N MET A 40 0.69 -7.34 12.87
CA MET A 40 0.10 -7.09 11.56
C MET A 40 0.71 -5.87 10.87
N ALA A 41 0.85 -4.75 11.60
CA ALA A 41 1.45 -3.55 11.05
C ALA A 41 2.91 -3.84 10.60
N ARG A 42 3.73 -4.44 11.48
CA ARG A 42 5.13 -4.79 11.15
C ARG A 42 5.23 -5.73 9.95
N ASP A 43 4.38 -6.76 9.90
CA ASP A 43 4.36 -7.74 8.82
C ASP A 43 3.97 -7.09 7.49
N LEU A 44 2.97 -6.21 7.47
CA LEU A 44 2.57 -5.48 6.26
C LEU A 44 3.72 -4.64 5.69
N MET A 45 4.48 -3.96 6.54
CA MET A 45 5.64 -3.19 6.08
C MET A 45 6.76 -4.08 5.57
N ALA A 46 7.08 -5.15 6.31
CA ALA A 46 8.11 -6.10 5.90
C ALA A 46 7.75 -6.77 4.56
N GLU A 47 6.51 -7.21 4.39
CA GLU A 47 6.03 -7.83 3.16
C GLU A 47 6.04 -6.88 1.97
N LEU A 48 5.65 -5.61 2.16
CA LEU A 48 5.74 -4.61 1.10
C LEU A 48 7.19 -4.30 0.76
N GLU A 49 8.04 -4.06 1.75
CA GLU A 49 9.45 -3.74 1.51
C GLU A 49 10.15 -4.91 0.78
N ASP A 50 9.99 -6.13 1.26
CA ASP A 50 10.56 -7.32 0.63
C ASP A 50 9.94 -7.58 -0.75
N GLY A 51 8.63 -7.41 -0.91
CA GLY A 51 7.96 -7.53 -2.20
C GLY A 51 8.52 -6.53 -3.23
N MET A 52 8.72 -5.28 -2.82
CA MET A 52 9.31 -4.24 -3.66
C MET A 52 10.74 -4.62 -4.08
N TRP A 53 11.62 -4.91 -3.12
CA TRP A 53 13.02 -5.21 -3.42
C TRP A 53 13.17 -6.50 -4.20
N GLN A 54 12.59 -7.59 -3.73
CA GLN A 54 12.83 -8.92 -4.28
C GLN A 54 12.07 -9.13 -5.59
N LYS A 55 10.80 -8.72 -5.66
CA LYS A 55 9.91 -9.06 -6.79
C LYS A 55 9.82 -7.96 -7.84
N LEU A 56 9.87 -6.68 -7.44
CA LEU A 56 9.73 -5.55 -8.37
C LEU A 56 11.07 -4.94 -8.81
N LEU A 57 12.13 -5.13 -8.03
CA LEU A 57 13.47 -4.60 -8.29
C LEU A 57 14.53 -5.68 -8.50
N TRP A 58 14.20 -6.95 -8.26
CA TRP A 58 15.10 -8.10 -8.36
C TRP A 58 16.38 -7.97 -7.51
N VAL A 59 16.21 -7.47 -6.28
CA VAL A 59 17.24 -7.31 -5.26
C VAL A 59 16.89 -8.18 -4.06
N PRO A 60 17.30 -9.47 -4.04
CA PRO A 60 17.05 -10.33 -2.89
C PRO A 60 17.87 -9.91 -1.67
N ASP A 61 19.12 -9.51 -1.90
CA ASP A 61 20.10 -9.25 -0.85
C ASP A 61 19.91 -7.86 -0.25
N ARG A 62 19.94 -7.77 1.09
CA ARG A 62 19.77 -6.48 1.79
C ARG A 62 20.89 -5.50 1.47
N GLU A 63 22.10 -5.98 1.23
CA GLU A 63 23.27 -5.16 0.86
C GLU A 63 23.10 -4.45 -0.48
N GLY A 64 22.30 -5.00 -1.39
CA GLY A 64 21.99 -4.37 -2.69
C GLY A 64 20.85 -3.35 -2.64
N ARG A 65 20.22 -3.16 -1.47
CA ARG A 65 19.14 -2.17 -1.27
C ARG A 65 19.75 -0.80 -1.01
N PHE A 66 19.03 0.25 -1.39
CA PHE A 66 19.46 1.63 -1.19
C PHE A 66 18.33 2.45 -0.57
N ALA A 67 18.70 3.53 0.11
CA ALA A 67 17.76 4.48 0.69
C ALA A 67 17.69 5.74 -0.16
N ILE A 68 16.49 6.32 -0.28
CA ILE A 68 16.29 7.65 -0.84
C ILE A 68 16.07 8.60 0.34
N ARG A 69 16.87 9.67 0.40
CA ARG A 69 16.73 10.74 1.38
C ARG A 69 15.53 11.61 1.02
N LEU A 70 14.35 11.21 1.50
CA LEU A 70 13.08 11.88 1.20
C LEU A 70 13.07 13.36 1.64
N ASP A 71 13.86 13.72 2.65
CA ASP A 71 14.04 15.09 3.13
C ASP A 71 14.78 16.01 2.14
N LEU A 72 15.49 15.44 1.16
CA LEU A 72 16.19 16.17 0.12
C LEU A 72 15.40 16.24 -1.19
N ILE A 73 14.31 15.48 -1.31
CA ILE A 73 13.49 15.48 -2.52
C ILE A 73 12.70 16.79 -2.59
N GLN A 74 12.98 17.58 -3.61
CA GLN A 74 12.26 18.82 -3.91
C GLN A 74 11.23 18.58 -5.00
N ASP A 75 10.04 19.14 -4.82
CA ASP A 75 8.97 19.02 -5.79
C ASP A 75 8.15 20.30 -5.82
N ASP A 76 8.15 20.98 -6.96
CA ASP A 76 7.36 22.18 -7.17
C ASP A 76 6.00 21.79 -7.74
N ILE A 77 5.02 21.71 -6.84
CA ILE A 77 3.65 21.34 -7.20
C ILE A 77 2.95 22.37 -8.09
N THR A 78 3.49 23.59 -8.21
CA THR A 78 2.91 24.68 -9.01
C THR A 78 3.21 24.55 -10.51
N LEU A 79 4.26 23.79 -10.89
CA LEU A 79 4.71 23.64 -12.27
C LEU A 79 3.78 22.76 -13.11
N SER A 80 2.74 23.31 -13.71
CA SER A 80 1.70 22.57 -14.46
C SER A 80 2.16 21.89 -15.77
N ARG A 81 3.43 21.98 -16.16
CA ARG A 81 3.94 21.43 -17.43
C ARG A 81 4.17 19.91 -17.36
N ARG A 82 3.76 19.19 -18.41
CA ARG A 82 4.01 17.76 -18.56
C ARG A 82 5.49 17.41 -18.50
N GLY A 83 5.80 16.38 -17.71
CA GLY A 83 7.17 15.95 -17.43
C GLY A 83 7.85 16.70 -16.27
N SER A 84 7.16 17.64 -15.61
CA SER A 84 7.69 18.34 -14.42
C SER A 84 7.19 17.66 -13.15
N TYR A 85 8.06 16.86 -12.53
CA TYR A 85 7.80 16.14 -11.29
C TYR A 85 9.11 15.83 -10.56
N PHE A 86 9.00 15.31 -9.34
CA PHE A 86 10.14 14.98 -8.48
C PHE A 86 11.16 13.98 -9.07
N VAL A 87 10.89 13.28 -10.18
CA VAL A 87 11.90 12.42 -10.83
C VAL A 87 12.70 13.23 -11.84
N ASN A 88 13.67 13.99 -11.34
CA ASN A 88 14.51 14.89 -12.12
C ASN A 88 16.00 14.74 -11.73
N GLU A 89 16.87 15.47 -12.44
CA GLU A 89 18.31 15.47 -12.20
C GLU A 89 18.67 16.04 -10.83
N GLU A 90 18.01 17.10 -10.40
CA GLU A 90 18.25 17.77 -9.12
C GLU A 90 18.02 16.84 -7.92
N ASN A 91 17.02 15.97 -8.01
CA ASN A 91 16.72 14.95 -7.01
C ASN A 91 17.54 13.65 -7.19
N GLY A 92 18.40 13.57 -8.22
CA GLY A 92 19.26 12.41 -8.47
C GLY A 92 18.52 11.11 -8.83
N VAL A 93 17.25 11.18 -9.19
CA VAL A 93 16.38 10.01 -9.44
C VAL A 93 15.94 9.86 -10.91
N MET A 94 16.31 10.80 -11.79
CA MET A 94 15.91 10.82 -13.21
C MET A 94 16.09 9.46 -13.91
N HIS A 95 17.17 8.75 -13.63
CA HIS A 95 17.54 7.51 -14.32
C HIS A 95 16.84 6.25 -13.78
N GLY A 96 15.79 6.38 -12.95
CA GLY A 96 15.10 5.24 -12.34
C GLY A 96 14.55 4.20 -13.35
N LEU A 97 14.10 4.63 -14.53
CA LEU A 97 13.67 3.71 -15.60
C LEU A 97 14.86 2.95 -16.20
N HIS A 98 15.93 3.67 -16.54
CA HIS A 98 17.15 3.09 -17.10
C HIS A 98 17.74 2.07 -16.12
N TYR A 99 17.84 2.45 -14.85
CA TYR A 99 18.25 1.59 -13.76
C TYR A 99 17.44 0.28 -13.66
N LYS A 100 16.11 0.34 -13.87
CA LYS A 100 15.28 -0.88 -13.93
C LYS A 100 15.56 -1.70 -15.19
N LEU A 101 15.68 -1.07 -16.35
CA LEU A 101 15.97 -1.75 -17.62
C LEU A 101 17.33 -2.44 -17.61
N GLU A 102 18.36 -1.84 -17.06
CA GLU A 102 19.67 -2.49 -16.89
C GLU A 102 19.56 -3.73 -16.00
N ARG A 103 18.80 -3.63 -14.90
CA ARG A 103 18.59 -4.76 -14.00
C ARG A 103 17.79 -5.90 -14.60
N VAL A 104 16.84 -5.60 -15.48
CA VAL A 104 16.16 -6.64 -16.30
C VAL A 104 17.20 -7.49 -17.02
N MET A 105 18.26 -6.90 -17.58
CA MET A 105 19.28 -7.64 -18.32
C MET A 105 20.27 -8.39 -17.40
N GLN A 106 20.57 -7.83 -16.24
CA GLN A 106 21.57 -8.38 -15.31
C GLN A 106 21.05 -9.57 -14.49
N ARG A 107 19.76 -9.65 -14.19
CA ARG A 107 19.18 -10.68 -13.31
C ARG A 107 18.48 -11.78 -14.08
N SER A 108 18.56 -13.02 -13.59
CA SER A 108 17.96 -14.20 -14.22
C SER A 108 16.45 -14.06 -14.40
N GLU A 109 15.75 -13.52 -13.40
CA GLU A 109 14.31 -13.27 -13.47
C GLU A 109 13.95 -12.15 -14.45
N GLY A 110 14.77 -11.11 -14.52
CA GLY A 110 14.64 -10.04 -15.51
C GLY A 110 14.81 -10.54 -16.95
N ARG A 111 15.81 -11.40 -17.20
CA ARG A 111 16.06 -11.98 -18.54
C ARG A 111 14.91 -12.85 -19.05
N LYS A 112 14.02 -13.31 -18.17
CA LYS A 112 12.76 -13.95 -18.59
C LYS A 112 11.78 -12.94 -19.21
N LEU A 113 11.78 -11.69 -18.76
CA LEU A 113 10.94 -10.62 -19.31
C LEU A 113 11.48 -10.11 -20.65
N ARG A 114 12.81 -9.98 -20.79
CA ARG A 114 13.42 -9.43 -22.00
C ARG A 114 14.65 -10.25 -22.42
N ALA A 115 14.61 -10.75 -23.64
CA ALA A 115 15.72 -11.48 -24.24
C ALA A 115 16.92 -10.55 -24.53
N PRO A 116 18.15 -11.08 -24.61
CA PRO A 116 19.35 -10.31 -24.96
C PRO A 116 19.21 -9.51 -26.26
N GLU A 117 18.47 -10.05 -27.23
CA GLU A 117 18.19 -9.45 -28.54
C GLU A 117 17.17 -8.29 -28.46
N GLY A 118 16.68 -8.00 -27.25
CA GLY A 118 15.80 -6.87 -26.95
C GLY A 118 14.31 -7.19 -27.02
N GLN A 119 13.91 -8.39 -27.45
CA GLN A 119 12.53 -8.83 -27.53
C GLN A 119 11.91 -9.05 -26.14
N TRP A 120 10.69 -8.57 -25.95
CA TRP A 120 9.93 -8.77 -24.71
C TRP A 120 9.11 -10.06 -24.77
N ASN A 121 9.17 -10.84 -23.69
CA ASN A 121 8.31 -12.00 -23.52
C ASN A 121 6.99 -11.58 -22.85
N VAL A 122 5.93 -11.48 -23.65
CA VAL A 122 4.60 -11.02 -23.22
C VAL A 122 4.06 -11.81 -22.02
N TRP A 123 4.31 -13.12 -21.95
CA TRP A 123 3.85 -13.94 -20.82
C TRP A 123 4.52 -13.52 -19.51
N TYR A 124 5.86 -13.39 -19.52
CA TYR A 124 6.59 -12.94 -18.33
C TYR A 124 6.33 -11.49 -17.98
N VAL A 125 6.09 -10.62 -18.98
CA VAL A 125 5.65 -9.24 -18.76
C VAL A 125 4.31 -9.18 -18.04
N ASN A 126 3.30 -9.91 -18.53
CA ASN A 126 2.00 -10.00 -17.86
C ASN A 126 2.13 -10.56 -16.45
N ARG A 127 2.94 -11.60 -16.25
CA ARG A 127 3.22 -12.15 -14.91
C ARG A 127 3.85 -11.11 -13.98
N TYR A 128 4.81 -10.32 -14.46
CA TYR A 128 5.41 -9.24 -13.69
C TYR A 128 4.37 -8.15 -13.35
N LEU A 129 3.53 -7.76 -14.30
CA LEU A 129 2.46 -6.80 -14.06
C LEU A 129 1.43 -7.31 -13.05
N SER A 130 1.11 -8.61 -13.03
CA SER A 130 0.28 -9.19 -11.96
C SER A 130 0.93 -9.07 -10.58
N VAL A 131 2.25 -9.18 -10.48
CA VAL A 131 2.98 -8.94 -9.22
C VAL A 131 2.95 -7.46 -8.84
N VAL A 132 3.07 -6.55 -9.80
CA VAL A 132 2.88 -5.10 -9.56
C VAL A 132 1.47 -4.83 -9.04
N THR A 133 0.44 -5.40 -9.65
CA THR A 133 -0.95 -5.30 -9.20
C THR A 133 -1.10 -5.80 -7.77
N TYR A 134 -0.60 -6.99 -7.44
CA TYR A 134 -0.66 -7.53 -6.08
C TYR A 134 0.02 -6.61 -5.06
N PHE A 135 1.20 -6.07 -5.40
CA PHE A 135 1.90 -5.10 -4.56
C PHE A 135 1.07 -3.82 -4.36
N LEU A 136 0.48 -3.30 -5.44
CA LEU A 136 -0.36 -2.11 -5.41
C LEU A 136 -1.68 -2.33 -4.64
N GLU A 137 -2.21 -3.55 -4.55
CA GLU A 137 -3.38 -3.91 -3.73
C GLU A 137 -3.08 -3.89 -2.23
N LYS A 138 -1.87 -4.32 -1.82
CA LYS A 138 -1.44 -4.24 -0.42
C LYS A 138 -1.04 -2.84 0.03
N LYS A 139 -0.45 -2.04 -0.86
CA LYS A 139 0.03 -0.69 -0.55
C LYS A 139 -1.02 0.23 0.11
N PRO A 140 -2.28 0.33 -0.37
CA PRO A 140 -3.30 1.17 0.26
C PRO A 140 -3.76 0.61 1.61
N VAL A 141 -3.67 -0.71 1.84
CA VAL A 141 -3.90 -1.30 3.16
C VAL A 141 -2.83 -0.81 4.13
N ALA A 142 -1.55 -0.89 3.77
CA ALA A 142 -0.48 -0.36 4.61
C ALA A 142 -0.63 1.15 4.84
N TYR A 143 -0.93 1.95 3.82
CA TYR A 143 -1.22 3.37 4.03
C TYR A 143 -2.38 3.59 5.00
N HIS A 144 -3.44 2.79 4.93
CA HIS A 144 -4.55 2.89 5.86
C HIS A 144 -4.19 2.47 7.29
N VAL A 145 -3.25 1.53 7.46
CA VAL A 145 -2.76 1.06 8.76
C VAL A 145 -1.78 2.06 9.39
N PHE A 146 -0.92 2.69 8.59
CA PHE A 146 0.22 3.51 9.06
C PHE A 146 -0.02 5.01 9.06
N ASN A 147 -0.84 5.54 8.16
CA ASN A 147 -1.08 6.98 8.11
C ASN A 147 -2.23 7.35 9.06
N GLY A 148 -1.92 8.14 10.09
CA GLY A 148 -2.88 8.57 11.12
C GLY A 148 -4.00 9.47 10.60
N GLN A 149 -3.87 10.07 9.41
CA GLN A 149 -4.93 10.84 8.75
C GLN A 149 -5.68 10.01 7.68
N ARG A 150 -6.99 10.14 7.75
CA ARG A 150 -8.00 9.23 7.17
C ARG A 150 -8.15 9.43 5.66
N ALA A 151 -7.28 8.86 4.85
CA ALA A 151 -7.59 8.76 3.43
C ALA A 151 -8.74 7.75 3.26
N ARG A 152 -9.95 8.24 2.94
CA ARG A 152 -11.09 7.38 2.57
C ARG A 152 -10.66 6.49 1.41
N GLY A 153 -11.24 5.30 1.27
CA GLY A 153 -10.93 4.43 0.11
C GLY A 153 -11.05 5.18 -1.22
N SER A 154 -11.97 6.15 -1.32
CA SER A 154 -12.13 7.03 -2.48
C SER A 154 -10.97 8.02 -2.63
N GLU A 155 -10.41 8.56 -1.56
CA GLU A 155 -9.28 9.49 -1.59
C GLU A 155 -7.97 8.79 -1.96
N LEU A 156 -7.77 7.55 -1.49
CA LEU A 156 -6.64 6.72 -1.93
C LEU A 156 -6.81 6.30 -3.37
N ALA A 157 -7.91 5.63 -3.73
CA ALA A 157 -8.07 5.06 -5.07
C ALA A 157 -8.13 6.12 -6.19
N THR A 158 -8.53 7.36 -5.86
CA THR A 158 -8.52 8.48 -6.80
C THR A 158 -7.22 9.27 -6.79
N MET A 159 -6.19 8.88 -6.02
CA MET A 159 -4.90 9.57 -6.09
C MET A 159 -4.38 9.50 -7.50
N ARG A 160 -4.34 10.68 -8.10
CA ARG A 160 -3.83 10.85 -9.43
C ARG A 160 -2.34 10.92 -9.38
N PHE A 161 -1.86 10.59 -10.55
CA PHE A 161 -0.49 10.61 -10.94
C PHE A 161 0.04 12.01 -11.25
N ARG A 162 -0.78 13.02 -11.01
CA ARG A 162 -0.61 14.38 -11.49
C ARG A 162 -1.08 15.38 -10.44
N ASN A 163 -0.45 16.56 -10.34
CA ASN A 163 -1.06 17.66 -9.57
C ASN A 163 -2.15 18.40 -10.37
N GLY A 164 -2.37 18.03 -11.65
CA GLY A 164 -3.38 18.60 -12.55
C GLY A 164 -3.52 17.79 -13.86
N VAL A 165 -4.29 18.26 -14.84
CA VAL A 165 -4.50 17.55 -16.13
C VAL A 165 -3.17 17.29 -16.88
N LEU A 166 -2.14 18.09 -16.60
CA LEU A 166 -0.94 18.22 -17.41
C LEU A 166 0.36 17.69 -16.78
N GLN A 167 0.44 17.25 -15.52
CA GLN A 167 1.74 16.89 -14.86
C GLN A 167 1.88 15.38 -14.57
N ASP A 168 2.77 14.59 -15.16
CA ASP A 168 2.93 13.15 -14.82
C ASP A 168 3.95 12.93 -13.67
N ARG A 169 3.74 11.98 -12.72
CA ARG A 169 4.66 11.64 -11.60
C ARG A 169 5.35 10.24 -11.65
N ASN A 170 5.89 9.73 -12.80
CA ASN A 170 5.92 8.28 -13.21
C ASN A 170 6.44 7.14 -12.28
N GLN A 171 5.74 5.97 -12.25
CA GLN A 171 6.28 4.66 -11.88
C GLN A 171 6.74 4.01 -13.19
N PRO A 172 7.90 4.45 -13.71
CA PRO A 172 8.09 4.58 -15.15
C PRO A 172 8.23 3.22 -15.83
N PHE A 173 8.53 2.15 -15.09
CA PHE A 173 8.76 0.83 -15.67
C PHE A 173 7.48 0.01 -15.88
N ALA A 174 6.53 0.00 -14.94
CA ALA A 174 5.27 -0.74 -15.13
C ALA A 174 4.44 -0.10 -16.25
N GLU A 175 4.39 1.23 -16.27
CA GLU A 175 3.75 1.99 -17.35
C GLU A 175 4.48 1.81 -18.69
N TYR A 176 5.83 1.82 -18.71
CA TYR A 176 6.60 1.50 -19.91
C TYR A 176 6.20 0.13 -20.48
N LEU A 177 6.10 -0.91 -19.65
CA LEU A 177 5.66 -2.23 -20.11
C LEU A 177 4.22 -2.18 -20.65
N GLN A 178 3.30 -1.54 -19.93
CA GLN A 178 1.90 -1.44 -20.35
C GLN A 178 1.76 -0.72 -21.70
N VAL A 179 2.42 0.42 -21.88
CA VAL A 179 2.25 1.28 -23.06
C VAL A 179 3.15 0.86 -24.21
N LYS A 180 4.44 0.66 -23.95
CA LYS A 180 5.45 0.44 -25.00
C LYS A 180 5.61 -1.03 -25.39
N VAL A 181 5.21 -1.97 -24.53
CA VAL A 181 5.33 -3.41 -24.81
C VAL A 181 3.99 -4.02 -25.15
N LEU A 182 2.93 -3.70 -24.39
CA LEU A 182 1.60 -4.30 -24.58
C LEU A 182 0.66 -3.46 -25.44
N GLY A 183 1.05 -2.24 -25.84
CA GLY A 183 0.21 -1.35 -26.65
C GLY A 183 -0.99 -0.75 -25.91
N GLY A 184 -0.94 -0.73 -24.58
CA GLY A 184 -1.97 -0.10 -23.74
C GLY A 184 -1.88 1.43 -23.73
N SER A 185 -2.80 2.05 -22.98
CA SER A 185 -2.83 3.50 -22.76
C SER A 185 -2.18 3.89 -21.43
N PHE A 186 -1.81 5.17 -21.35
CA PHE A 186 -1.42 5.79 -20.09
C PHE A 186 -2.60 5.82 -19.12
N SER A 187 -2.32 5.64 -17.82
CA SER A 187 -3.28 5.86 -16.74
C SER A 187 -2.90 7.10 -15.94
N ASP A 188 -3.89 7.93 -15.62
CA ASP A 188 -3.70 9.11 -14.78
C ASP A 188 -3.77 8.77 -13.27
N TYR A 189 -3.90 7.50 -12.90
CA TYR A 189 -4.11 7.05 -11.51
C TYR A 189 -3.02 6.10 -11.05
N ILE A 190 -2.60 6.25 -9.78
CA ILE A 190 -1.62 5.36 -9.12
C ILE A 190 -2.17 3.93 -9.03
N TRP A 191 -3.47 3.82 -8.76
CA TRP A 191 -4.19 2.55 -8.67
C TRP A 191 -5.09 2.41 -9.88
N ALA A 192 -4.58 1.71 -10.89
CA ALA A 192 -5.29 1.42 -12.12
C ALA A 192 -4.79 0.12 -12.73
N ASP A 193 -5.61 -0.44 -13.60
CA ASP A 193 -5.20 -1.49 -14.53
C ASP A 193 -5.72 -1.18 -15.94
N SER A 194 -5.68 -2.17 -16.84
CA SER A 194 -6.17 -2.02 -18.21
C SER A 194 -7.66 -1.63 -18.32
N HIS A 195 -8.44 -1.78 -17.26
CA HIS A 195 -9.86 -1.41 -17.20
C HIS A 195 -10.10 -0.02 -16.59
N GLY A 196 -9.04 0.70 -16.21
CA GLY A 196 -9.12 2.05 -15.65
C GLY A 196 -8.77 2.12 -14.16
N PRO A 197 -9.11 3.23 -13.49
CA PRO A 197 -8.82 3.43 -12.07
C PRO A 197 -9.52 2.39 -11.19
N TRP A 198 -8.84 1.96 -10.14
CA TRP A 198 -9.44 1.08 -9.14
C TRP A 198 -10.52 1.83 -8.35
N GLY A 199 -11.56 1.12 -7.95
CA GLY A 199 -12.56 1.63 -7.03
C GLY A 199 -12.21 1.36 -5.57
N THR A 200 -13.09 1.81 -4.68
CA THR A 200 -13.01 1.50 -3.24
C THR A 200 -13.27 0.02 -2.92
N ASP A 201 -13.78 -0.70 -3.91
CA ASP A 201 -14.09 -2.12 -3.89
C ASP A 201 -12.85 -3.02 -3.78
N ARG A 202 -11.64 -2.52 -4.04
CA ARG A 202 -10.39 -3.29 -3.86
C ARG A 202 -9.74 -3.15 -2.48
N LEU A 203 -9.83 -1.98 -1.85
CA LEU A 203 -9.25 -1.76 -0.51
C LEU A 203 -9.95 -2.62 0.56
N THR A 204 -11.28 -2.67 0.53
CA THR A 204 -12.05 -3.35 1.58
C THR A 204 -11.78 -4.87 1.62
N PRO A 205 -11.79 -5.60 0.49
CA PRO A 205 -11.42 -7.01 0.46
C PRO A 205 -9.96 -7.25 0.88
N ALA A 206 -9.02 -6.43 0.40
CA ALA A 206 -7.61 -6.55 0.76
C ALA A 206 -7.42 -6.37 2.28
N LEU A 207 -8.03 -5.34 2.86
CA LEU A 207 -7.99 -5.12 4.31
C LEU A 207 -8.63 -6.28 5.08
N LYS A 208 -9.78 -6.79 4.64
CA LYS A 208 -10.42 -7.95 5.27
C LYS A 208 -9.50 -9.17 5.24
N GLN A 209 -8.81 -9.41 4.14
CA GLN A 209 -7.87 -10.52 4.02
C GLN A 209 -6.72 -10.39 5.03
N GLU A 210 -6.13 -9.21 5.15
CA GLU A 210 -5.03 -8.96 6.09
C GLU A 210 -5.51 -9.05 7.56
N THR A 211 -6.69 -8.51 7.89
CA THR A 211 -7.19 -8.60 9.26
C THR A 211 -7.64 -10.02 9.63
N VAL A 212 -8.12 -10.82 8.67
CA VAL A 212 -8.36 -12.26 8.90
C VAL A 212 -7.03 -12.96 9.17
N LYS A 213 -6.04 -12.76 8.30
CA LYS A 213 -4.73 -13.40 8.40
C LYS A 213 -4.02 -13.11 9.72
N HIS A 214 -4.06 -11.86 10.20
CA HIS A 214 -3.28 -11.45 11.36
C HIS A 214 -4.08 -11.34 12.66
N LEU A 215 -5.37 -11.02 12.59
CA LEU A 215 -6.21 -10.76 13.75
C LEU A 215 -7.30 -11.82 13.99
N ASP A 216 -7.46 -12.79 13.07
CA ASP A 216 -8.57 -13.75 13.04
C ASP A 216 -9.95 -13.07 12.95
N VAL A 217 -10.00 -11.83 12.44
CA VAL A 217 -11.25 -11.05 12.31
C VAL A 217 -11.28 -10.35 10.96
N ALA A 218 -12.33 -10.58 10.18
CA ALA A 218 -12.60 -9.78 8.98
C ALA A 218 -13.14 -8.40 9.39
N LEU A 219 -12.37 -7.34 9.11
CA LEU A 219 -12.77 -5.95 9.33
C LEU A 219 -12.83 -5.24 7.98
N ASN A 220 -13.95 -4.56 7.70
CA ASN A 220 -13.97 -3.58 6.63
C ASN A 220 -13.25 -2.29 7.05
N THR A 221 -13.04 -1.36 6.11
CA THR A 221 -12.32 -0.09 6.34
C THR A 221 -12.88 0.71 7.52
N ARG A 222 -14.21 0.76 7.69
CA ARG A 222 -14.86 1.48 8.81
C ARG A 222 -14.69 0.75 10.13
N GLU A 223 -14.80 -0.58 10.13
CA GLU A 223 -14.62 -1.39 11.34
C GLU A 223 -13.17 -1.35 11.83
N TYR A 224 -12.21 -1.47 10.93
CA TYR A 224 -10.80 -1.31 11.23
C TYR A 224 -10.53 0.08 11.86
N LEU A 225 -11.11 1.14 11.30
CA LEU A 225 -10.99 2.47 11.85
C LEU A 225 -11.51 2.56 13.29
N HIS A 226 -12.68 1.98 13.60
CA HIS A 226 -13.20 1.98 14.96
C HIS A 226 -12.25 1.26 15.94
N VAL A 227 -11.68 0.12 15.50
CA VAL A 227 -10.67 -0.63 16.26
C VAL A 227 -9.43 0.24 16.50
N ALA A 228 -8.86 0.82 15.45
CA ALA A 228 -7.66 1.65 15.53
C ALA A 228 -7.86 2.89 16.42
N VAL A 229 -9.02 3.56 16.33
CA VAL A 229 -9.36 4.69 17.22
C VAL A 229 -9.51 4.22 18.66
N GLY A 230 -10.16 3.07 18.89
CA GLY A 230 -10.27 2.47 20.22
C GLY A 230 -8.90 2.21 20.84
N ILE A 231 -7.99 1.64 20.07
CA ILE A 231 -6.58 1.39 20.45
C ILE A 231 -5.85 2.70 20.74
N GLY A 232 -5.91 3.66 19.81
CA GLY A 232 -5.21 4.94 19.95
C GLY A 232 -5.67 5.75 21.16
N ARG A 233 -6.95 5.69 21.54
CA ARG A 233 -7.45 6.35 22.75
C ARG A 233 -6.85 5.81 24.05
N VAL A 234 -6.46 4.54 24.07
CA VAL A 234 -5.78 3.92 25.22
C VAL A 234 -4.27 4.13 25.14
N ALA A 235 -3.68 4.00 23.95
CA ALA A 235 -2.23 4.06 23.77
C ALA A 235 -1.65 5.48 23.75
N ILE A 236 -2.40 6.46 23.23
CA ILE A 236 -1.94 7.85 23.03
C ILE A 236 -2.67 8.78 24.00
N GLY A 237 -3.98 8.60 24.17
CA GLY A 237 -4.79 9.36 25.12
C GLY A 237 -6.22 9.60 24.63
N GLU A 238 -7.13 9.95 25.53
CA GLU A 238 -8.58 10.01 25.22
C GLU A 238 -8.97 11.06 24.16
N SER A 239 -8.13 12.07 23.95
CA SER A 239 -8.29 13.08 22.92
C SER A 239 -7.93 12.58 21.52
N PHE A 240 -7.32 11.40 21.41
CA PHE A 240 -6.95 10.80 20.14
C PHE A 240 -8.17 10.69 19.23
N SER A 241 -8.05 11.29 18.03
CA SER A 241 -9.09 11.38 17.03
C SER A 241 -10.36 12.14 17.45
N ARG A 242 -10.33 13.00 18.48
CA ARG A 242 -11.41 14.00 18.72
C ARG A 242 -11.31 15.12 17.68
N GLY A 243 -12.45 15.55 17.13
CA GLY A 243 -12.51 16.61 16.10
C GLY A 243 -12.54 16.13 14.64
N TYR A 244 -12.75 14.82 14.42
CA TYR A 244 -12.89 14.20 13.11
C TYR A 244 -14.07 13.23 13.03
#